data_AF-A0A386AZ72-F1
#
_entry.id   AF-A0A386AZ72-F1
#
_cell.length_a   1.000
_cell.length_b   1.000
_cell.length_c   1.000
_cell.angle_alpha   90.00
_cell.angle_beta   90.00
_cell.angle_gamma   90.00
#
_symmetry.space_group_name_H-M   'P 1'
#
loop_
_entity.id
_entity.type
_entity.pdbx_description
1 polymer ?
#
loop_
_entity_poly.entity_id
_entity_poly.type
_entity_poly.pdbx_seq_one_letter_code
_entity_poly.pdbx_strand_id
1 'polypeptide(L)'
;MSILSWIERDSNIEDAGLWTQCHHCGTLLYVKHLKDDDHICSSCKSYIQMKARERVESLIDFETWRPLDESLSAIDVLEFNDYKSYLCRLEDSQSETNSQDSILTGTGLLHHIPVALGVMDFNFMGGSMGSVVGEKITRLIEHATRKGLILILVCASGGARMQEGPLSLMQMAKISAALNIYHNYAKLFHISICTSPTTGGVTASFAMLGDLIFAEPNALIGFAGRRVIQQTLQEELPENFQTAEYLLERGMLDLIIPREFLKGALYEVITCYDTLFPQNSNIISAKTFQSVDLLTEEKLLRNLNKNISLPKTISTNFKKSNLNLSVRRKIIKKLRYFLNYSHNYPENQSTEKVADFNRQIFQSFKQLYDF
;
A
#
# COMPACT_ATOMS: atom_id res chain seq x y z
N MET A 1 -22.18 37.30 8.74
CA MET A 1 -22.06 35.83 8.88
C MET A 1 -21.83 35.54 10.35
N SER A 2 -22.83 35.05 11.07
CA SER A 2 -22.75 34.91 12.53
C SER A 2 -21.87 33.73 12.93
N ILE A 3 -20.92 34.01 13.81
CA ILE A 3 -20.06 33.05 14.55
C ILE A 3 -20.84 31.90 15.22
N LEU A 4 -22.17 32.04 15.38
CA LEU A 4 -23.07 31.04 15.95
C LEU A 4 -23.36 29.85 15.03
N SER A 5 -23.13 29.94 13.70
CA SER A 5 -23.43 28.81 12.79
C SER A 5 -22.41 27.66 12.85
N TRP A 6 -21.31 27.83 13.60
CA TRP A 6 -20.29 26.80 13.79
C TRP A 6 -20.52 25.98 15.06
N ILE A 7 -21.25 26.52 16.04
CA ILE A 7 -21.50 25.85 17.33
C ILE A 7 -22.72 24.91 17.27
N GLU A 8 -23.62 25.09 16.30
CA GLU A 8 -24.86 24.29 16.17
C GLU A 8 -24.71 23.03 15.29
N ARG A 9 -23.50 22.68 14.80
CA ARG A 9 -23.28 21.42 14.06
C ARG A 9 -22.82 20.24 14.90
N ASP A 10 -22.51 20.45 16.18
CA ASP A 10 -22.10 19.38 17.10
C ASP A 10 -23.29 18.69 17.80
N SER A 11 -24.54 19.10 17.53
CA SER A 11 -25.74 18.57 18.21
C SER A 11 -26.46 17.43 17.46
N ASN A 12 -25.89 16.92 16.37
CA ASN A 12 -26.42 15.73 15.65
C ASN A 12 -25.39 14.60 15.64
N ILE A 13 -24.80 14.30 16.80
CA ILE A 13 -24.18 12.99 17.02
C ILE A 13 -25.36 12.04 17.31
N GLU A 14 -25.96 11.53 16.24
CA GLU A 14 -26.82 10.35 16.30
C GLU A 14 -26.09 9.26 17.10
N ASP A 15 -26.84 8.53 17.93
CA ASP A 15 -26.40 7.50 18.89
C ASP A 15 -25.39 6.48 18.31
N ALA A 16 -24.15 6.92 18.10
CA ALA A 16 -23.02 6.05 17.83
C ALA A 16 -22.81 5.25 19.10
N GLY A 17 -23.14 3.95 19.04
CA GLY A 17 -23.15 3.05 20.18
C GLY A 17 -21.94 3.28 21.09
N LEU A 18 -22.20 3.81 22.29
CA LEU A 18 -21.18 4.13 23.30
C LEU A 18 -20.32 2.90 23.66
N TRP A 19 -20.84 1.71 23.36
CA TRP A 19 -20.27 0.42 23.66
C TRP A 19 -20.08 -0.41 22.40
N THR A 20 -18.94 -1.07 22.29
CA THR A 20 -18.64 -2.06 21.25
C THR A 20 -18.29 -3.40 21.92
N GLN A 21 -18.75 -4.51 21.36
CA GLN A 21 -18.43 -5.83 21.88
C GLN A 21 -17.14 -6.37 21.27
N CYS A 22 -16.23 -6.88 22.11
CA CYS A 22 -15.04 -7.57 21.63
C CYS A 22 -15.39 -8.91 20.96
N HIS A 23 -14.97 -9.12 19.72
CA HIS A 23 -15.23 -10.37 18.99
C HIS A 23 -14.56 -11.61 19.59
N HIS A 24 -13.47 -11.44 20.35
CA HIS A 24 -12.73 -12.56 20.95
C HIS A 24 -13.29 -12.97 22.32
N CYS A 25 -13.41 -12.04 23.29
CA CYS A 25 -13.85 -12.35 24.65
C CYS A 25 -15.31 -11.98 24.97
N GLY A 26 -16.02 -11.28 24.08
CA GLY A 26 -17.40 -10.86 24.30
C GLY A 26 -17.60 -9.70 25.29
N THR A 27 -16.52 -9.16 25.87
CA THR A 27 -16.58 -8.02 26.79
C THR A 27 -17.09 -6.76 26.08
N LEU A 28 -17.95 -5.99 26.74
CA LEU A 28 -18.40 -4.67 26.28
C LEU A 28 -17.34 -3.63 26.61
N LEU A 29 -16.89 -2.91 25.58
CA LEU A 29 -15.83 -1.90 25.65
C LEU A 29 -16.41 -0.54 25.34
N TYR A 30 -16.02 0.47 26.10
CA TYR A 30 -16.44 1.85 25.85
C TYR A 30 -15.60 2.45 24.72
N VAL A 31 -16.26 3.00 23.69
CA VAL A 31 -15.59 3.43 22.44
C VAL A 31 -14.51 4.49 22.67
N LYS A 32 -14.68 5.41 23.64
CA LYS A 32 -13.66 6.42 23.93
C LYS A 32 -12.37 5.80 24.48
N HIS A 33 -12.48 4.89 25.45
CA HIS A 33 -11.33 4.18 25.99
C HIS A 33 -10.66 3.32 24.93
N LEU A 34 -11.44 2.73 24.03
CA LEU A 34 -10.91 1.95 22.92
C LEU A 34 -10.05 2.81 21.97
N LYS A 35 -10.40 4.08 21.76
CA LYS A 35 -9.60 5.01 20.96
C LYS A 35 -8.28 5.37 21.67
N ASP A 36 -8.32 5.56 22.99
CA ASP A 36 -7.12 5.86 23.80
C ASP A 36 -6.16 4.66 23.85
N ASP A 37 -6.69 3.43 23.82
CA ASP A 37 -5.93 2.17 23.85
C ASP A 37 -5.60 1.61 22.43
N ASP A 38 -5.57 2.44 21.39
CA ASP A 38 -5.24 2.04 19.99
C ASP A 38 -6.07 0.84 19.44
N HIS A 39 -7.33 0.76 19.86
CA HIS A 39 -8.26 -0.32 19.53
C HIS A 39 -7.80 -1.71 20.00
N ILE A 40 -7.16 -1.77 21.17
CA ILE A 40 -6.79 -3.01 21.84
C ILE A 40 -7.80 -3.31 22.95
N CYS A 41 -8.29 -4.55 23.01
CA CYS A 41 -9.19 -4.95 24.08
C CYS A 41 -8.48 -4.92 25.44
N SER A 42 -9.04 -4.19 26.41
CA SER A 42 -8.51 -4.11 27.77
C SER A 42 -8.46 -5.47 28.49
N SER A 43 -9.38 -6.38 28.18
CA SER A 43 -9.51 -7.69 28.84
C SER A 43 -8.62 -8.77 28.23
N CYS A 44 -8.66 -8.93 26.90
CA CYS A 44 -7.97 -10.05 26.22
C CYS A 44 -6.83 -9.61 25.28
N LYS A 45 -6.53 -8.30 25.23
CA LYS A 45 -5.45 -7.73 24.38
C LYS A 45 -5.55 -8.07 22.88
N SER A 46 -6.73 -8.50 22.43
CA SER A 46 -7.00 -8.72 21.01
C SER A 46 -7.16 -7.40 20.29
N TYR A 47 -6.67 -7.35 19.05
CA TYR A 47 -6.78 -6.20 18.17
C TYR A 47 -8.17 -6.11 17.56
N ILE A 48 -8.84 -4.98 17.78
CA ILE A 48 -10.15 -4.67 17.21
C ILE A 48 -9.95 -3.90 15.90
N GLN A 49 -10.93 -3.94 15.00
CA GLN A 49 -10.89 -3.15 13.79
C GLN A 49 -10.84 -1.65 14.12
N MET A 50 -9.99 -0.93 13.39
CA MET A 50 -9.74 0.50 13.56
C MET A 50 -10.05 1.18 12.24
N LYS A 51 -10.71 2.35 12.27
CA LYS A 51 -11.02 3.09 11.04
C LYS A 51 -9.75 3.64 10.42
N ALA A 52 -9.72 3.80 9.10
CA ALA A 52 -8.52 4.32 8.42
C ALA A 52 -8.13 5.72 8.91
N ARG A 53 -9.11 6.58 9.23
CA ARG A 53 -8.86 7.93 9.74
C ARG A 53 -8.20 7.93 11.12
N GLU A 54 -8.65 7.07 12.02
CA GLU A 54 -8.05 6.92 13.34
C GLU A 54 -6.62 6.40 13.23
N ARG A 55 -6.38 5.47 12.29
CA ARG A 55 -5.02 4.97 12.01
C ARG A 55 -4.10 6.05 11.46
N VAL A 56 -4.60 6.96 10.63
CA VAL A 56 -3.83 8.14 10.19
C VAL A 56 -3.51 9.03 11.39
N GLU A 57 -4.49 9.29 12.25
CA GLU A 57 -4.31 10.09 13.48
C GLU A 57 -3.28 9.47 14.45
N SER A 58 -3.22 8.13 14.55
CA SER A 58 -2.27 7.46 15.44
C SER A 58 -0.83 7.44 14.91
N LEU A 59 -0.64 7.46 13.59
CA LEU A 59 0.70 7.41 12.96
C LEU A 59 1.29 8.79 12.67
N ILE A 60 0.47 9.72 12.20
CA ILE A 60 0.90 11.04 11.73
C ILE A 60 0.89 12.06 12.87
N ASP A 61 1.80 13.02 12.82
CA ASP A 61 1.87 14.11 13.81
C ASP A 61 0.66 15.04 13.68
N PHE A 62 0.21 15.56 14.82
CA PHE A 62 -0.96 16.42 14.92
C PHE A 62 -0.89 17.60 13.94
N GLU A 63 -1.99 17.84 13.22
CA GLU A 63 -2.14 18.92 12.21
C GLU A 63 -1.20 18.87 10.99
N THR A 64 -0.49 17.75 10.75
CA THR A 64 0.41 17.64 9.59
C THR A 64 -0.18 16.88 8.40
N TRP A 65 -1.30 16.19 8.60
CA TRP A 65 -1.95 15.39 7.56
C TRP A 65 -2.45 16.24 6.39
N ARG A 66 -2.02 15.87 5.18
CA ARG A 66 -2.44 16.47 3.91
C ARG A 66 -2.97 15.36 3.00
N PRO A 67 -4.30 15.19 2.93
CA PRO A 67 -4.88 14.13 2.12
C PRO A 67 -4.68 14.41 0.63
N LEU A 68 -4.64 13.34 -0.16
CA LEU A 68 -4.51 13.35 -1.61
C LEU A 68 -5.71 12.65 -2.24
N ASP A 69 -6.21 13.22 -3.33
CA ASP A 69 -7.27 12.64 -4.17
C ASP A 69 -8.55 12.24 -3.39
N GLU A 70 -8.98 13.07 -2.43
CA GLU A 70 -10.18 12.79 -1.61
C GLU A 70 -11.48 12.75 -2.42
N SER A 71 -11.56 13.48 -3.52
CA SER A 71 -12.74 13.54 -4.37
C SER A 71 -12.84 12.39 -5.38
N LEU A 72 -11.87 11.48 -5.42
CA LEU A 72 -11.87 10.37 -6.37
C LEU A 72 -12.84 9.27 -5.91
N SER A 73 -13.87 9.01 -6.72
CA SER A 73 -14.93 8.05 -6.42
C SER A 73 -15.04 6.98 -7.50
N ALA A 74 -15.50 5.79 -7.12
CA ALA A 74 -15.71 4.68 -8.05
C ALA A 74 -16.91 4.95 -8.97
N ILE A 75 -16.88 4.34 -10.16
CA ILE A 75 -18.00 4.34 -11.11
C ILE A 75 -18.34 2.90 -11.47
N ASP A 76 -19.60 2.64 -11.77
CA ASP A 76 -20.05 1.32 -12.22
C ASP A 76 -19.96 1.22 -13.75
N VAL A 77 -18.87 0.63 -14.24
CA VAL A 77 -18.63 0.42 -15.68
C VAL A 77 -19.31 -0.86 -16.19
N LEU A 78 -19.56 -1.82 -15.29
CA LEU A 78 -20.08 -3.14 -15.65
C LEU A 78 -21.60 -3.24 -15.47
N GLU A 79 -22.24 -2.19 -14.97
CA GLU A 79 -23.65 -2.17 -14.56
C GLU A 79 -23.94 -3.36 -13.62
N PHE A 80 -23.03 -3.61 -12.68
CA PHE A 80 -23.06 -4.80 -11.86
C PHE A 80 -24.23 -4.74 -10.87
N ASN A 81 -25.07 -5.78 -10.92
CA ASN A 81 -26.21 -5.90 -10.03
C ASN A 81 -26.30 -7.31 -9.46
N ASP A 82 -26.42 -7.41 -8.14
CA ASP A 82 -26.74 -8.65 -7.44
C ASP A 82 -28.08 -8.52 -6.70
N TYR A 83 -28.11 -8.79 -5.39
CA TYR A 83 -29.23 -8.41 -4.52
C TYR A 83 -29.33 -6.88 -4.35
N LYS A 84 -28.21 -6.19 -4.49
CA LYS A 84 -28.08 -4.73 -4.41
C LYS A 84 -27.16 -4.24 -5.53
N SER A 85 -27.54 -3.15 -6.19
CA SER A 85 -26.70 -2.56 -7.23
C SER A 85 -25.35 -2.12 -6.65
N TYR A 86 -24.29 -2.15 -7.48
CA TYR A 86 -22.97 -1.72 -7.05
C TYR A 86 -22.96 -0.26 -6.57
N LEU A 87 -23.65 0.64 -7.29
CA LEU A 87 -23.80 2.04 -6.89
C LEU A 87 -24.42 2.19 -5.48
N CYS A 88 -25.45 1.42 -5.17
CA CYS A 88 -26.08 1.53 -3.86
C CYS A 88 -25.21 0.91 -2.75
N ARG A 89 -24.36 -0.09 -3.06
CA ARG A 89 -23.33 -0.58 -2.10
C ARG A 89 -22.26 0.48 -1.84
N LEU A 90 -21.86 1.23 -2.87
CA LEU A 90 -20.92 2.35 -2.74
C LEU A 90 -21.52 3.46 -1.88
N GLU A 91 -22.76 3.88 -2.15
CA GLU A 91 -23.44 4.92 -1.36
C GLU A 91 -23.54 4.57 0.12
N ASP A 92 -23.96 3.34 0.46
CA ASP A 92 -23.98 2.87 1.85
C ASP A 92 -22.60 2.94 2.48
N SER A 93 -21.58 2.36 1.82
CA SER A 93 -20.22 2.31 2.35
C SER A 93 -19.62 3.72 2.53
N GLN A 94 -19.93 4.64 1.62
CA GLN A 94 -19.53 6.04 1.70
C GLN A 94 -20.21 6.75 2.87
N SER A 95 -21.49 6.47 3.12
CA SER A 95 -22.25 7.04 4.24
C SER A 95 -21.74 6.54 5.60
N GLU A 96 -21.37 5.26 5.69
CA GLU A 96 -20.89 4.65 6.94
C GLU A 96 -19.45 5.08 7.29
N THR A 97 -18.59 5.23 6.28
CA THR A 97 -17.15 5.49 6.47
C THR A 97 -16.75 6.95 6.26
N ASN A 98 -17.64 7.78 5.71
CA ASN A 98 -17.35 9.14 5.27
C ASN A 98 -16.13 9.23 4.32
N SER A 99 -15.87 8.17 3.56
CA SER A 99 -14.74 8.04 2.64
C SER A 99 -15.23 7.66 1.26
N GLN A 100 -14.62 8.20 0.20
CA GLN A 100 -15.07 7.91 -1.18
C GLN A 100 -14.77 6.47 -1.64
N ASP A 101 -13.73 5.85 -1.09
CA ASP A 101 -13.33 4.46 -1.35
C ASP A 101 -12.54 3.91 -0.16
N SER A 102 -12.20 2.61 -0.19
CA SER A 102 -11.54 1.84 0.86
C SER A 102 -10.06 2.19 1.13
N ILE A 103 -9.58 3.35 0.70
CA ILE A 103 -8.22 3.81 1.04
C ILE A 103 -8.15 5.32 1.23
N LEU A 104 -7.48 5.73 2.31
CA LEU A 104 -7.03 7.09 2.56
C LEU A 104 -5.56 7.21 2.15
N THR A 105 -5.25 8.19 1.33
CA THR A 105 -3.90 8.46 0.85
C THR A 105 -3.53 9.90 1.13
N GLY A 106 -2.30 10.16 1.52
CA GLY A 106 -1.85 11.51 1.85
C GLY A 106 -0.38 11.60 2.19
N THR A 107 0.04 12.80 2.56
CA THR A 107 1.37 13.07 3.10
C THR A 107 1.23 13.61 4.51
N GLY A 108 2.22 13.35 5.35
CA GLY A 108 2.25 13.85 6.72
C GLY A 108 3.65 13.82 7.28
N LEU A 109 3.80 14.25 8.53
CA LEU A 109 5.03 14.08 9.28
C LEU A 109 4.87 12.94 10.28
N LEU A 110 5.88 12.08 10.38
CA LEU A 110 6.00 11.07 11.43
C LEU A 110 7.22 11.44 12.25
N HIS A 111 7.03 11.94 13.48
CA HIS A 111 8.12 12.49 14.29
C HIS A 111 8.98 13.50 13.51
N HIS A 112 8.31 14.45 12.85
CA HIS A 112 8.91 15.46 11.96
C HIS A 112 9.53 14.96 10.65
N ILE A 113 9.52 13.65 10.37
CA ILE A 113 10.02 13.09 9.12
C ILE A 113 8.89 13.05 8.08
N PRO A 114 9.07 13.63 6.88
CA PRO A 114 8.02 13.66 5.87
C PRO A 114 7.83 12.28 5.22
N VAL A 115 6.60 11.77 5.28
CA VAL A 115 6.22 10.45 4.76
C VAL A 115 4.99 10.55 3.86
N ALA A 116 4.93 9.64 2.87
CA ALA A 116 3.74 9.36 2.09
C ALA A 116 3.05 8.14 2.71
N LEU A 117 1.79 8.27 3.10
CA LEU A 117 1.04 7.24 3.82
C LEU A 117 -0.24 6.88 3.07
N GLY A 118 -0.46 5.58 2.88
CA GLY A 118 -1.71 5.00 2.41
C GLY A 118 -2.27 4.06 3.47
N VAL A 119 -3.52 4.25 3.88
CA VAL A 119 -4.19 3.42 4.88
C VAL A 119 -5.50 2.89 4.30
N MET A 120 -5.58 1.56 4.17
CA MET A 120 -6.81 0.90 3.74
C MET A 120 -7.84 0.84 4.87
N ASP A 121 -9.12 0.94 4.52
CA ASP A 121 -10.24 0.81 5.45
C ASP A 121 -11.02 -0.48 5.16
N PHE A 122 -10.99 -1.43 6.10
CA PHE A 122 -11.73 -2.68 5.97
C PHE A 122 -13.25 -2.49 6.06
N ASN A 123 -13.73 -1.44 6.72
CA ASN A 123 -15.16 -1.17 6.87
C ASN A 123 -15.81 -0.83 5.53
N PHE A 124 -15.04 -0.27 4.59
CA PHE A 124 -15.51 -0.01 3.23
C PHE A 124 -15.44 -1.28 2.38
N MET A 125 -16.58 -1.96 2.23
CA MET A 125 -16.71 -3.17 1.39
C MET A 125 -15.60 -4.22 1.63
N GLY A 126 -15.23 -4.45 2.89
CA GLY A 126 -14.18 -5.40 3.27
C GLY A 126 -12.77 -4.96 2.86
N GLY A 127 -12.52 -3.67 2.68
CA GLY A 127 -11.23 -3.16 2.21
C GLY A 127 -10.89 -3.64 0.80
N SER A 128 -11.88 -4.03 0.00
CA SER A 128 -11.65 -4.62 -1.31
C SER A 128 -10.96 -3.64 -2.25
N MET A 129 -9.94 -4.11 -2.98
CA MET A 129 -9.21 -3.27 -3.94
C MET A 129 -9.99 -3.17 -5.25
N GLY A 130 -10.53 -1.99 -5.55
CA GLY A 130 -11.10 -1.60 -6.85
C GLY A 130 -10.18 -0.65 -7.62
N SER A 131 -10.69 -0.10 -8.73
CA SER A 131 -9.96 0.80 -9.63
C SER A 131 -9.52 2.08 -8.94
N VAL A 132 -10.34 2.62 -8.03
CA VAL A 132 -10.01 3.85 -7.29
C VAL A 132 -8.94 3.61 -6.26
N VAL A 133 -9.00 2.54 -5.46
CA VAL A 133 -7.86 2.11 -4.62
C VAL A 133 -6.57 2.03 -5.42
N GLY A 134 -6.60 1.34 -6.56
CA GLY A 134 -5.42 1.19 -7.42
C GLY A 134 -4.88 2.52 -7.96
N GLU A 135 -5.75 3.43 -8.36
CA GLU A 135 -5.38 4.79 -8.79
C GLU A 135 -4.81 5.62 -7.63
N LYS A 136 -5.44 5.65 -6.46
CA LYS A 136 -4.98 6.43 -5.30
C LYS A 136 -3.60 5.98 -4.83
N ILE A 137 -3.38 4.66 -4.72
CA ILE A 137 -2.06 4.11 -4.36
C ILE A 137 -1.02 4.48 -5.43
N THR A 138 -1.36 4.33 -6.71
CA THR A 138 -0.43 4.66 -7.80
C THR A 138 -0.03 6.14 -7.77
N ARG A 139 -1.00 7.05 -7.59
CA ARG A 139 -0.75 8.49 -7.45
C ARG A 139 0.10 8.81 -6.23
N LEU A 140 -0.15 8.14 -5.11
CA LEU A 140 0.66 8.28 -3.90
C LEU A 140 2.12 7.87 -4.15
N ILE A 141 2.34 6.72 -4.78
CA ILE A 141 3.68 6.23 -5.15
C ILE A 141 4.38 7.22 -6.08
N GLU A 142 3.70 7.70 -7.13
CA GLU A 142 4.26 8.69 -8.04
C GLU A 142 4.58 10.01 -7.33
N HIS A 143 3.71 10.45 -6.41
CA HIS A 143 3.93 11.64 -5.61
C HIS A 143 5.16 11.47 -4.71
N ALA A 144 5.26 10.35 -4.00
CA ALA A 144 6.40 9.99 -3.17
C ALA A 144 7.69 9.93 -3.99
N THR A 145 7.63 9.32 -5.19
CA THR A 145 8.74 9.25 -6.14
C THR A 145 9.24 10.64 -6.56
N ARG A 146 8.32 11.56 -6.90
CA ARG A 146 8.67 12.92 -7.33
C ARG A 146 9.25 13.75 -6.18
N LYS A 147 8.81 13.50 -4.95
CA LYS A 147 9.21 14.25 -3.76
C LYS A 147 10.36 13.62 -2.98
N GLY A 148 10.73 12.38 -3.28
CA GLY A 148 11.74 11.64 -2.53
C GLY A 148 11.26 11.20 -1.14
N LEU A 149 9.95 10.97 -0.97
CA LEU A 149 9.38 10.61 0.34
C LEU A 149 9.42 9.10 0.56
N ILE A 150 9.57 8.69 1.81
CA ILE A 150 9.38 7.30 2.25
C ILE A 150 7.89 6.96 2.15
N LEU A 151 7.59 5.77 1.64
CA LEU A 151 6.25 5.28 1.42
C LEU A 151 5.88 4.27 2.52
N ILE A 152 4.73 4.46 3.15
CA ILE A 152 4.17 3.53 4.14
C ILE A 152 2.78 3.14 3.67
N LEU A 153 2.52 1.83 3.52
CA LEU A 153 1.22 1.30 3.15
C LEU A 153 0.67 0.39 4.25
N VAL A 154 -0.41 0.81 4.91
CA VAL A 154 -1.18 0.00 5.85
C VAL A 154 -2.25 -0.75 5.08
N CYS A 155 -2.09 -2.06 5.01
CA CYS A 155 -2.92 -2.97 4.23
C CYS A 155 -3.98 -3.62 5.13
N ALA A 156 -5.23 -3.53 4.69
CA ALA A 156 -6.40 -4.16 5.31
C ALA A 156 -7.39 -4.49 4.18
N SER A 157 -7.52 -5.76 3.82
CA SER A 157 -8.33 -6.17 2.67
C SER A 157 -8.78 -7.63 2.70
N GLY A 158 -10.02 -7.86 2.28
CA GLY A 158 -10.57 -9.17 1.95
C GLY A 158 -10.27 -9.64 0.52
N GLY A 159 -9.57 -8.83 -0.31
CA GLY A 159 -9.19 -9.19 -1.68
C GLY A 159 -9.55 -8.15 -2.74
N ALA A 160 -9.71 -8.59 -3.99
CA ALA A 160 -10.07 -7.73 -5.12
C ALA A 160 -11.59 -7.48 -5.16
N ARG A 161 -12.00 -6.27 -5.58
CA ARG A 161 -13.41 -5.90 -5.65
C ARG A 161 -14.09 -6.58 -6.84
N MET A 162 -14.91 -7.59 -6.57
CA MET A 162 -15.53 -8.42 -7.61
C MET A 162 -16.49 -7.63 -8.51
N GLN A 163 -17.11 -6.57 -7.98
CA GLN A 163 -18.09 -5.74 -8.70
C GLN A 163 -17.46 -5.00 -9.90
N GLU A 164 -16.15 -4.74 -9.87
CA GLU A 164 -15.42 -4.14 -11.00
C GLU A 164 -14.68 -5.20 -11.85
N GLY A 165 -14.81 -6.49 -11.49
CA GLY A 165 -14.29 -7.62 -12.23
C GLY A 165 -12.79 -7.52 -12.58
N PRO A 166 -12.40 -7.64 -13.86
CA PRO A 166 -11.00 -7.64 -14.28
C PRO A 166 -10.29 -6.31 -14.02
N LEU A 167 -11.02 -5.19 -13.88
CA LEU A 167 -10.40 -3.90 -13.57
C LEU A 167 -9.72 -3.93 -12.20
N SER A 168 -10.34 -4.57 -11.21
CA SER A 168 -9.77 -4.79 -9.88
C SER A 168 -8.50 -5.65 -9.93
N LEU A 169 -8.50 -6.72 -10.74
CA LEU A 169 -7.34 -7.59 -10.91
C LEU A 169 -6.15 -6.82 -11.50
N MET A 170 -6.40 -5.98 -12.50
CA MET A 170 -5.34 -5.20 -13.15
C MET A 170 -4.69 -4.16 -12.23
N GLN A 171 -5.36 -3.77 -11.14
CA GLN A 171 -4.75 -2.85 -10.16
C GLN A 171 -3.53 -3.48 -9.48
N MET A 172 -3.49 -4.80 -9.30
CA MET A 172 -2.30 -5.49 -8.81
C MET A 172 -1.08 -5.19 -9.69
N ALA A 173 -1.22 -5.39 -11.00
CA ALA A 173 -0.14 -5.16 -11.96
C ALA A 173 0.26 -3.67 -12.01
N LYS A 174 -0.72 -2.77 -11.95
CA LYS A 174 -0.50 -1.33 -12.00
C LYS A 174 0.32 -0.83 -10.80
N ILE A 175 -0.09 -1.19 -9.59
CA ILE A 175 0.62 -0.77 -8.37
C ILE A 175 2.01 -1.38 -8.33
N SER A 176 2.15 -2.68 -8.64
CA SER A 176 3.46 -3.35 -8.69
C SER A 176 4.39 -2.71 -9.71
N ALA A 177 3.88 -2.27 -10.87
CA ALA A 177 4.69 -1.54 -11.85
C ALA A 177 5.16 -0.17 -11.33
N ALA A 178 4.29 0.57 -10.62
CA ALA A 178 4.66 1.83 -9.99
C ALA A 178 5.70 1.63 -8.87
N LEU A 179 5.52 0.63 -8.01
CA LEU A 179 6.49 0.25 -6.98
C LEU A 179 7.83 -0.16 -7.59
N ASN A 180 7.82 -0.93 -8.69
CA ASN A 180 9.06 -1.29 -9.38
C ASN A 180 9.84 -0.04 -9.84
N ILE A 181 9.15 1.02 -10.27
CA ILE A 181 9.79 2.29 -10.62
C ILE A 181 10.36 2.97 -9.36
N TYR A 182 9.57 3.01 -8.29
CA TYR A 182 9.94 3.58 -6.99
C TYR A 182 11.20 2.92 -6.40
N HIS A 183 11.25 1.59 -6.35
CA HIS A 183 12.40 0.85 -5.82
C HIS A 183 13.62 0.94 -6.75
N ASN A 184 13.48 0.56 -8.02
CA ASN A 184 14.66 0.36 -8.89
C ASN A 184 15.25 1.66 -9.43
N TYR A 185 14.44 2.70 -9.63
CA TYR A 185 14.90 3.96 -10.23
C TYR A 185 15.04 5.07 -9.20
N ALA A 186 14.08 5.21 -8.29
CA ALA A 186 14.13 6.23 -7.26
C ALA A 186 14.96 5.79 -6.05
N LYS A 187 15.12 4.47 -5.83
CA LYS A 187 15.86 3.90 -4.69
C LYS A 187 15.34 4.42 -3.35
N LEU A 188 14.03 4.56 -3.27
CA LEU A 188 13.33 5.04 -2.08
C LEU A 188 12.82 3.86 -1.27
N PHE A 189 12.62 4.10 0.02
CA PHE A 189 12.25 3.08 0.99
C PHE A 189 10.73 2.94 1.11
N HIS A 190 10.23 1.70 1.08
CA HIS A 190 8.81 1.37 1.22
C HIS A 190 8.60 0.36 2.35
N ILE A 191 7.74 0.72 3.28
CA ILE A 191 7.33 -0.14 4.40
C ILE A 191 5.88 -0.57 4.18
N SER A 192 5.65 -1.88 4.17
CA SER A 192 4.30 -2.44 4.14
C SER A 192 3.90 -2.91 5.53
N ILE A 193 2.70 -2.56 5.98
CA ILE A 193 2.15 -2.96 7.28
C ILE A 193 0.89 -3.77 7.03
N CYS A 194 0.95 -5.07 7.28
CA CYS A 194 -0.15 -5.99 7.11
C CYS A 194 -0.99 -6.08 8.38
N THR A 195 -2.26 -5.69 8.29
CA THR A 195 -3.20 -5.74 9.42
C THR A 195 -4.24 -6.83 9.21
N SER A 196 -5.04 -7.12 10.22
CA SER A 196 -6.04 -8.19 10.15
C SER A 196 -7.38 -7.69 9.57
N PRO A 197 -7.90 -8.28 8.48
CA PRO A 197 -7.27 -9.25 7.58
C PRO A 197 -6.55 -8.57 6.40
N THR A 198 -5.50 -9.20 5.88
CA THR A 198 -4.89 -8.85 4.58
C THR A 198 -4.89 -10.10 3.71
N THR A 199 -5.76 -10.17 2.70
CA THR A 199 -5.92 -11.37 1.88
C THR A 199 -6.07 -11.09 0.38
N GLY A 200 -6.00 -12.15 -0.44
CA GLY A 200 -6.28 -12.08 -1.87
C GLY A 200 -5.28 -11.27 -2.69
N GLY A 201 -5.81 -10.46 -3.59
CA GLY A 201 -5.00 -9.66 -4.53
C GLY A 201 -4.08 -8.65 -3.85
N VAL A 202 -4.46 -8.13 -2.68
CA VAL A 202 -3.62 -7.19 -1.92
C VAL A 202 -2.38 -7.88 -1.38
N THR A 203 -2.52 -9.06 -0.73
CA THR A 203 -1.37 -9.88 -0.32
C THR A 203 -0.46 -10.26 -1.47
N ALA A 204 -1.03 -10.63 -2.63
CA ALA A 204 -0.25 -11.05 -3.80
C ALA A 204 0.28 -9.87 -4.65
N SER A 205 0.20 -8.64 -4.14
CA SER A 205 0.72 -7.45 -4.82
C SER A 205 1.48 -6.57 -3.83
N PHE A 206 1.07 -5.33 -3.63
CA PHE A 206 1.86 -4.32 -2.92
C PHE A 206 2.08 -4.62 -1.43
N ALA A 207 1.22 -5.41 -0.79
CA ALA A 207 1.38 -5.72 0.63
C ALA A 207 2.64 -6.58 0.91
N MET A 208 3.09 -7.38 -0.06
CA MET A 208 4.29 -8.23 0.06
C MET A 208 5.46 -7.73 -0.81
N LEU A 209 5.40 -6.48 -1.28
CA LEU A 209 6.47 -5.82 -2.06
C LEU A 209 7.11 -4.68 -1.26
N GLY A 210 7.07 -4.75 0.07
CA GLY A 210 7.80 -3.86 0.98
C GLY A 210 9.30 -4.15 0.94
N ASP A 211 10.13 -3.12 1.15
CA ASP A 211 11.52 -3.34 1.54
C ASP A 211 11.57 -3.92 2.97
N LEU A 212 10.63 -3.52 3.82
CA LEU A 212 10.28 -4.19 5.06
C LEU A 212 8.77 -4.43 5.13
N ILE A 213 8.39 -5.62 5.59
CA ILE A 213 7.02 -6.07 5.75
C ILE A 213 6.77 -6.33 7.23
N PHE A 214 5.97 -5.46 7.82
CA PHE A 214 5.53 -5.56 9.20
C PHE A 214 4.13 -6.15 9.28
N ALA A 215 3.81 -6.77 10.41
CA ALA A 215 2.45 -7.21 10.71
C ALA A 215 2.05 -6.84 12.13
N GLU A 216 0.74 -6.72 12.36
CA GLU A 216 0.20 -6.69 13.73
C GLU A 216 0.12 -8.11 14.30
N PRO A 217 0.22 -8.29 15.63
CA PRO A 217 0.11 -9.61 16.24
C PRO A 217 -1.24 -10.27 15.94
N ASN A 218 -1.22 -11.57 15.70
CA ASN A 218 -2.38 -12.39 15.30
C ASN A 218 -3.09 -11.91 14.01
N ALA A 219 -2.44 -11.06 13.18
CA ALA A 219 -3.06 -10.63 11.94
C ALA A 219 -3.24 -11.79 10.96
N LEU A 220 -4.42 -11.91 10.37
CA LEU A 220 -4.70 -12.93 9.36
C LEU A 220 -4.21 -12.44 8.00
N ILE A 221 -3.16 -13.09 7.48
CA ILE A 221 -2.52 -12.71 6.22
C ILE A 221 -2.42 -13.94 5.31
N GLY A 222 -2.94 -13.85 4.08
CA GLY A 222 -2.79 -14.94 3.12
C GLY A 222 -3.53 -14.77 1.81
N PHE A 223 -3.03 -15.43 0.76
CA PHE A 223 -3.62 -15.30 -0.57
C PHE A 223 -5.05 -15.83 -0.67
N ALA A 224 -5.29 -17.06 -0.22
CA ALA A 224 -6.61 -17.68 -0.21
C ALA A 224 -7.13 -17.79 1.22
N GLY A 225 -8.44 -17.60 1.42
CA GLY A 225 -9.05 -17.75 2.74
C GLY A 225 -8.97 -19.20 3.24
N ARG A 226 -8.80 -19.37 4.56
CA ARG A 226 -8.74 -20.67 5.25
C ARG A 226 -9.80 -21.67 4.79
N ARG A 227 -11.04 -21.21 4.64
CA ARG A 227 -12.19 -22.03 4.18
C ARG A 227 -11.95 -22.67 2.80
N VAL A 228 -11.43 -21.90 1.84
CA VAL A 228 -11.20 -22.39 0.48
C VAL A 228 -10.09 -23.44 0.46
N ILE A 229 -9.05 -23.24 1.28
CA ILE A 229 -7.92 -24.16 1.38
C ILE A 229 -8.35 -25.49 2.01
N GLN A 230 -9.10 -25.45 3.12
CA GLN A 230 -9.64 -26.66 3.76
C GLN A 230 -10.53 -27.47 2.81
N GLN A 231 -11.39 -26.80 2.04
CA GLN A 231 -12.25 -27.48 1.07
C GLN A 231 -11.46 -28.14 -0.07
N THR A 232 -10.34 -27.54 -0.47
CA THR A 232 -9.50 -28.06 -1.56
C THR A 232 -8.64 -29.23 -1.11
N LEU A 233 -8.03 -29.13 0.08
CA LEU A 233 -7.13 -30.14 0.62
C LEU A 233 -7.85 -31.27 1.36
N GLN A 234 -9.09 -31.04 1.80
CA GLN A 234 -9.86 -31.95 2.66
C GLN A 234 -9.15 -32.31 3.97
N GLU A 235 -8.35 -31.37 4.48
CA GLU A 235 -7.56 -31.51 5.71
C GLU A 235 -7.85 -30.36 6.67
N GLU A 236 -7.70 -30.64 7.97
CA GLU A 236 -7.75 -29.61 8.99
C GLU A 236 -6.44 -28.82 9.01
N LEU A 237 -6.57 -27.50 8.93
CA LEU A 237 -5.42 -26.58 9.00
C LEU A 237 -5.09 -26.27 10.46
N PRO A 238 -3.80 -26.08 10.79
CA PRO A 238 -3.38 -25.65 12.13
C PRO A 238 -4.14 -24.41 12.61
N GLU A 239 -4.34 -24.27 13.92
CA GLU A 239 -5.06 -23.10 14.48
C GLU A 239 -4.39 -21.78 14.11
N ASN A 240 -3.06 -21.71 14.20
CA ASN A 240 -2.24 -20.55 13.84
C ASN A 240 -1.99 -20.39 12.33
N PHE A 241 -2.63 -21.19 11.47
CA PHE A 241 -2.43 -21.07 10.03
C PHE A 241 -2.81 -19.66 9.53
N GLN A 242 -1.92 -19.03 8.76
CA GLN A 242 -2.05 -17.66 8.22
C GLN A 242 -1.99 -16.54 9.26
N THR A 243 -1.63 -16.81 10.52
CA THR A 243 -1.36 -15.71 11.47
C THR A 243 -0.01 -15.06 11.17
N ALA A 244 0.19 -13.84 11.67
CA ALA A 244 1.45 -13.12 11.55
C ALA A 244 2.63 -13.95 12.10
N GLU A 245 2.45 -14.63 13.22
CA GLU A 245 3.46 -15.49 13.86
C GLU A 245 3.86 -16.65 12.94
N TYR A 246 2.88 -17.31 12.34
CA TYR A 246 3.10 -18.40 11.39
C TYR A 246 3.87 -17.94 10.13
N LEU A 247 3.61 -16.72 9.67
CA LEU A 247 4.30 -16.16 8.50
C LEU A 247 5.71 -15.66 8.82
N LEU A 248 5.92 -15.12 10.02
CA LEU A 248 7.24 -14.72 10.51
C LEU A 248 8.17 -15.94 10.60
N GLU A 249 7.69 -17.06 11.16
CA GLU A 249 8.45 -18.33 11.22
C GLU A 249 8.86 -18.86 9.84
N ARG A 250 8.09 -18.52 8.80
CA ARG A 250 8.36 -18.92 7.40
C ARG A 250 9.16 -17.90 6.61
N GLY A 251 9.59 -16.80 7.24
CA GLY A 251 10.37 -15.74 6.62
C GLY A 251 9.61 -14.91 5.60
N MET A 252 8.28 -14.83 5.72
CA MET A 252 7.43 -14.01 4.83
C MET A 252 7.20 -12.59 5.38
N LEU A 253 7.50 -12.38 6.67
CA LEU A 253 7.43 -11.10 7.36
C LEU A 253 8.78 -10.82 8.01
N ASP A 254 9.10 -9.54 8.20
CA ASP A 254 10.33 -9.13 8.87
C ASP A 254 10.12 -8.96 10.38
N LEU A 255 9.01 -8.31 10.77
CA LEU A 255 8.68 -8.00 12.16
C LEU A 255 7.18 -8.03 12.41
N ILE A 256 6.80 -8.48 13.60
CA ILE A 256 5.48 -8.30 14.20
C ILE A 256 5.55 -7.20 15.25
N ILE A 257 4.77 -6.13 15.09
CA ILE A 257 4.85 -4.93 15.94
C ILE A 257 3.47 -4.66 16.55
N PRO A 258 3.34 -4.61 17.89
CA PRO A 258 2.11 -4.17 18.55
C PRO A 258 1.75 -2.73 18.19
N ARG A 259 0.46 -2.42 18.09
CA ARG A 259 -0.02 -1.08 17.67
C ARG A 259 0.53 0.06 18.50
N GLU A 260 0.59 -0.12 19.82
CA GLU A 260 1.08 0.87 20.79
C GLU A 260 2.51 1.35 20.46
N PHE A 261 3.33 0.47 19.90
CA PHE A 261 4.74 0.75 19.58
C PHE A 261 4.95 1.06 18.09
N LEU A 262 3.92 0.97 17.25
CA LEU A 262 4.07 1.03 15.80
C LEU A 262 4.64 2.37 15.33
N LYS A 263 4.17 3.49 15.88
CA LYS A 263 4.68 4.83 15.51
C LYS A 263 6.15 5.00 15.89
N GLY A 264 6.54 4.56 17.10
CA GLY A 264 7.92 4.60 17.57
C GLY A 264 8.85 3.69 16.76
N ALA A 265 8.38 2.47 16.49
CA ALA A 265 9.10 1.50 15.67
C ALA A 265 9.36 2.02 14.24
N LEU A 266 8.35 2.63 13.61
CA LEU A 266 8.52 3.25 12.30
C LEU A 266 9.54 4.39 12.34
N TYR A 267 9.51 5.22 13.38
CA TYR A 267 10.49 6.28 13.55
C TYR A 267 11.92 5.76 13.68
N GLU A 268 12.14 4.73 14.51
CA GLU A 268 13.46 4.11 14.67
C GLU A 268 13.97 3.50 13.37
N VAL A 269 13.13 2.76 12.67
CA VAL A 269 13.46 2.13 11.38
C VAL A 269 13.81 3.18 10.34
N ILE A 270 13.02 4.23 10.21
CA ILE A 270 13.25 5.32 9.26
C ILE A 270 14.53 6.08 9.60
N THR A 271 14.76 6.37 10.88
CA THR A 271 15.98 7.05 11.34
C THR A 271 17.21 6.21 11.06
N CYS A 272 17.16 4.90 11.37
CA CYS A 272 18.22 3.96 11.06
C CYS A 272 18.52 3.91 9.55
N TYR A 273 17.48 3.87 8.72
CA TYR A 273 17.61 3.90 7.27
C TYR A 273 18.31 5.18 6.78
N ASP A 274 17.86 6.35 7.23
CA ASP A 274 18.42 7.64 6.79
C ASP A 274 19.89 7.82 7.24
N THR A 275 20.25 7.30 8.42
CA THR A 275 21.66 7.35 8.89
C THR A 275 22.60 6.49 8.04
N LEU A 276 22.16 5.31 7.59
CA LEU A 276 22.99 4.37 6.83
C LEU A 276 22.98 4.64 5.33
N PHE A 277 21.83 5.13 4.85
CA PHE A 277 21.54 5.48 3.46
C PHE A 277 21.08 6.94 3.36
N PRO A 278 21.95 7.91 3.71
CA PRO A 278 21.59 9.32 3.62
C PRO A 278 21.19 9.62 2.18
N GLN A 279 19.95 10.04 2.00
CA GLN A 279 19.50 10.44 0.67
C GLN A 279 20.35 11.64 0.27
N ASN A 280 21.20 11.45 -0.75
CA ASN A 280 21.76 12.59 -1.45
C ASN A 280 20.57 13.40 -1.93
N SER A 281 20.40 14.61 -1.39
CA SER A 281 19.38 15.61 -1.71
C SER A 281 19.44 16.10 -3.17
N ASN A 282 19.95 15.27 -4.08
CA ASN A 282 19.60 15.31 -5.46
C ASN A 282 18.14 14.86 -5.57
N ILE A 283 17.23 15.83 -5.38
CA ILE A 283 15.96 15.89 -6.11
C ILE A 283 16.25 15.22 -7.45
N ILE A 284 15.67 14.04 -7.71
CA ILE A 284 15.86 13.36 -8.99
C ILE A 284 15.55 14.43 -10.01
N SER A 285 16.58 14.90 -10.74
CA SER A 285 16.38 16.11 -11.55
C SER A 285 15.21 15.79 -12.46
N ALA A 286 14.23 16.69 -12.56
CA ALA A 286 13.04 16.48 -13.38
C ALA A 286 13.38 16.16 -14.86
N LYS A 287 14.67 16.16 -15.25
CA LYS A 287 15.16 15.67 -16.53
C LYS A 287 15.28 14.13 -16.63
N THR A 288 15.38 13.40 -15.51
CA THR A 288 15.46 11.92 -15.50
C THR A 288 14.07 11.30 -15.62
N PHE A 289 13.07 11.88 -14.96
CA PHE A 289 11.66 11.67 -15.29
C PHE A 289 11.28 12.64 -16.41
N GLN A 290 11.71 12.35 -17.65
CA GLN A 290 10.96 12.89 -18.78
C GLN A 290 9.52 12.42 -18.57
N SER A 291 8.62 13.41 -18.41
CA SER A 291 7.19 13.25 -18.20
C SER A 291 6.61 12.20 -19.13
N VAL A 292 6.50 10.98 -18.66
CA VAL A 292 5.64 10.00 -19.27
C VAL A 292 4.84 9.42 -18.12
N ASP A 293 3.73 10.08 -17.84
CA ASP A 293 2.59 9.44 -17.18
C ASP A 293 2.38 8.06 -17.83
N LEU A 294 2.19 7.01 -17.03
CA LEU A 294 2.08 5.62 -17.50
C LEU A 294 1.07 5.49 -18.65
N LEU A 295 -0.02 6.28 -18.60
CA LEU A 295 -1.02 6.41 -19.67
C LEU A 295 -0.45 6.95 -20.99
N THR A 296 0.49 7.89 -20.90
CA THR A 296 1.18 8.47 -22.06
C THR A 296 2.16 7.47 -22.67
N GLU A 297 2.83 6.66 -21.85
CA GLU A 297 3.76 5.62 -22.31
C GLU A 297 3.00 4.50 -23.02
N GLU A 298 1.89 4.06 -22.42
CA GLU A 298 1.03 3.04 -23.00
C GLU A 298 0.37 3.53 -24.30
N LYS A 299 -0.11 4.78 -24.36
CA LYS A 299 -0.61 5.40 -25.60
C LYS A 299 0.45 5.44 -26.70
N LEU A 300 1.71 5.74 -26.35
CA LEU A 300 2.83 5.71 -27.29
C LEU A 300 3.13 4.30 -27.78
N LEU A 301 3.13 3.29 -26.89
CA LEU A 301 3.34 1.88 -27.24
C LEU A 301 2.21 1.34 -28.13
N ARG A 302 0.95 1.66 -27.83
CA ARG A 302 -0.21 1.29 -28.65
C ARG A 302 -0.17 1.97 -30.03
N ASN A 303 0.27 3.23 -30.10
CA ASN A 303 0.47 3.93 -31.38
C ASN A 303 1.64 3.35 -32.19
N LEU A 304 2.69 2.87 -31.54
CA LEU A 304 3.80 2.16 -32.20
C LEU A 304 3.33 0.81 -32.76
N ASN A 305 2.53 0.05 -32.00
CA ASN A 305 2.00 -1.25 -32.45
C ASN A 305 0.98 -1.13 -33.59
N LYS A 306 0.19 -0.05 -33.66
CA LYS A 306 -0.69 0.22 -34.82
C LYS A 306 0.07 0.42 -36.13
N ASN A 307 1.34 0.81 -36.08
CA ASN A 307 2.19 1.05 -37.26
C ASN A 307 3.04 -0.16 -37.67
N ILE A 308 2.90 -1.31 -37.00
CA ILE A 308 3.67 -2.52 -37.30
C ILE A 308 2.72 -3.58 -37.84
N SER A 309 2.43 -3.51 -39.14
CA SER A 309 2.08 -4.72 -39.89
C SER A 309 3.34 -5.60 -39.98
N LEU A 310 3.36 -6.74 -39.27
CA LEU A 310 4.49 -7.66 -39.26
C LEU A 310 4.86 -8.13 -40.68
N PRO A 311 6.12 -7.98 -41.14
CA PRO A 311 6.63 -8.78 -42.23
C PRO A 311 7.03 -10.15 -41.68
N LYS A 312 6.33 -11.20 -42.12
CA LYS A 312 6.84 -12.58 -42.02
C LYS A 312 8.05 -12.69 -42.96
N THR A 313 9.11 -13.32 -42.48
CA THR A 313 10.43 -13.58 -43.11
C THR A 313 11.50 -12.49 -42.94
N ILE A 314 12.52 -12.84 -42.14
CA ILE A 314 13.81 -12.17 -42.07
C ILE A 314 14.58 -12.60 -43.33
N SER A 315 14.52 -11.78 -44.38
CA SER A 315 15.49 -11.85 -45.47
C SER A 315 16.21 -10.51 -45.60
N THR A 316 17.51 -10.62 -45.75
CA THR A 316 18.50 -9.55 -45.85
C THR A 316 18.17 -8.62 -47.01
N ASN A 317 17.64 -7.43 -46.72
CA ASN A 317 17.85 -6.19 -47.49
C ASN A 317 17.14 -5.00 -46.82
N PHE A 318 17.79 -4.36 -45.85
CA PHE A 318 17.32 -3.11 -45.26
C PHE A 318 17.79 -1.91 -46.09
N LYS A 319 17.01 -1.54 -47.12
CA LYS A 319 17.00 -0.18 -47.67
C LYS A 319 15.58 0.39 -47.59
N LYS A 320 15.49 1.58 -46.99
CA LYS A 320 14.35 2.52 -46.91
C LYS A 320 13.23 2.17 -45.90
N SER A 321 13.41 2.65 -44.68
CA SER A 321 12.31 3.26 -43.91
C SER A 321 12.82 4.49 -43.18
N ASN A 322 12.11 5.62 -43.36
CA ASN A 322 12.44 6.94 -42.84
C ASN A 322 12.16 7.02 -41.32
N LEU A 323 12.98 6.36 -40.50
CA LEU A 323 13.15 6.77 -39.11
C LEU A 323 14.43 7.58 -38.99
N ASN A 324 14.27 8.80 -38.49
CA ASN A 324 15.35 9.76 -38.28
C ASN A 324 16.52 9.10 -37.53
N LEU A 325 17.71 9.09 -38.14
CA LEU A 325 18.89 8.36 -37.64
C LEU A 325 19.25 8.73 -36.19
N SER A 326 18.89 9.94 -35.74
CA SER A 326 19.08 10.40 -34.36
C SER A 326 18.20 9.67 -33.35
N VAL A 327 16.95 9.34 -33.72
CA VAL A 327 15.99 8.63 -32.87
C VAL A 327 16.41 7.17 -32.71
N ARG A 328 16.83 6.54 -33.81
CA ARG A 328 17.33 5.16 -33.80
C ARG A 328 18.60 5.02 -32.95
N ARG A 329 19.51 6.00 -33.02
CA ARG A 329 20.71 6.06 -32.16
C ARG A 329 20.36 6.32 -30.69
N LYS A 330 19.36 7.15 -30.38
CA LYS A 330 18.89 7.39 -29.00
C LYS A 330 18.28 6.14 -28.38
N ILE A 331 17.47 5.39 -29.13
CA ILE A 331 16.84 4.15 -28.67
C ILE A 331 17.90 3.07 -28.43
N ILE A 332 18.86 2.89 -29.35
CA ILE A 332 19.95 1.91 -29.19
C ILE A 332 20.87 2.30 -28.02
N LYS A 333 21.12 3.60 -27.79
CA LYS A 333 21.85 4.07 -26.59
C LYS A 333 21.08 3.78 -25.30
N LYS A 334 19.76 3.99 -25.26
CA LYS A 334 18.91 3.68 -24.09
C LYS A 334 18.82 2.18 -23.82
N LEU A 335 18.70 1.35 -24.85
CA LEU A 335 18.71 -0.12 -24.74
C LEU A 335 20.06 -0.66 -24.26
N ARG A 336 21.19 -0.12 -24.76
CA ARG A 336 22.51 -0.46 -24.23
C ARG A 336 22.72 0.02 -22.81
N TYR A 337 22.15 1.17 -22.43
CA TYR A 337 22.18 1.64 -21.05
C TYR A 337 21.42 0.66 -20.14
N PHE A 338 20.23 0.19 -20.54
CA PHE A 338 19.47 -0.82 -19.83
C PHE A 338 20.20 -2.17 -19.72
N LEU A 339 20.81 -2.65 -20.81
CA LEU A 339 21.52 -3.93 -20.84
C LEU A 339 22.87 -3.90 -20.10
N ASN A 340 23.53 -2.74 -20.02
CA ASN A 340 24.80 -2.60 -19.29
C ASN A 340 24.62 -2.23 -17.81
N TYR A 341 23.42 -1.86 -17.36
CA TYR A 341 23.17 -1.48 -15.96
C TYR A 341 23.00 -2.70 -15.03
N SER A 342 22.86 -3.91 -15.58
CA SER A 342 22.76 -5.15 -14.79
C SER A 342 24.08 -5.63 -14.19
N HIS A 343 25.20 -4.90 -14.34
CA HIS A 343 26.54 -5.38 -13.97
C HIS A 343 27.41 -4.45 -13.11
N ASN A 344 26.88 -3.36 -12.54
CA ASN A 344 27.66 -2.51 -11.63
C ASN A 344 26.95 -2.33 -10.29
N TYR A 345 26.91 -3.39 -9.48
CA TYR A 345 26.76 -3.25 -8.03
C TYR A 345 28.16 -3.06 -7.42
N PRO A 346 28.42 -2.01 -6.64
CA PRO A 346 29.58 -1.97 -5.75
C PRO A 346 29.31 -2.94 -4.58
N GLU A 347 29.54 -4.23 -4.80
CA GLU A 347 29.01 -5.34 -3.97
C GLU A 347 29.50 -5.37 -2.51
N ASN A 348 30.63 -4.75 -2.16
CA ASN A 348 31.21 -4.97 -0.81
C ASN A 348 30.82 -3.94 0.26
N GLN A 349 30.61 -2.66 -0.09
CA GLN A 349 30.25 -1.63 0.91
C GLN A 349 28.75 -1.53 1.17
N SER A 350 27.91 -1.89 0.20
CA SER A 350 26.45 -1.89 0.38
C SER A 350 25.98 -3.08 1.21
N THR A 351 26.63 -4.24 1.09
CA THR A 351 26.25 -5.46 1.81
C THR A 351 26.54 -5.36 3.30
N GLU A 352 27.67 -4.80 3.70
CA GLU A 352 27.99 -4.51 5.12
C GLU A 352 26.96 -3.55 5.73
N LYS A 353 26.62 -2.46 5.04
CA LYS A 353 25.61 -1.49 5.50
C LYS A 353 24.22 -2.10 5.66
N VAL A 354 23.80 -2.97 4.72
CA VAL A 354 22.52 -3.67 4.82
C VAL A 354 22.55 -4.69 5.95
N ALA A 355 23.65 -5.41 6.15
CA ALA A 355 23.81 -6.33 7.28
C ALA A 355 23.77 -5.60 8.62
N ASP A 356 24.39 -4.42 8.72
CA ASP A 356 24.35 -3.56 9.90
C ASP A 356 22.95 -3.00 10.15
N PHE A 357 22.23 -2.55 9.10
CA PHE A 357 20.84 -2.11 9.18
C PHE A 357 19.95 -3.23 9.76
N ASN A 358 20.03 -4.42 9.17
CA ASN A 358 19.26 -5.57 9.63
C ASN A 358 19.63 -5.92 11.08
N ARG A 359 20.92 -5.95 11.42
CA ARG A 359 21.37 -6.22 12.79
C ARG A 359 20.82 -5.20 13.79
N GLN A 360 20.86 -3.91 13.46
CA GLN A 360 20.36 -2.85 14.34
C GLN A 360 18.85 -2.95 14.54
N ILE A 361 18.09 -3.20 13.47
CA ILE A 361 16.65 -3.43 13.54
C ILE A 361 16.35 -4.64 14.44
N PHE A 362 16.92 -5.81 14.14
CA PHE A 362 16.66 -7.01 14.93
C PHE A 362 17.12 -6.88 16.38
N GLN A 363 18.18 -6.12 16.67
CA GLN A 363 18.61 -5.83 18.04
C GLN A 363 17.65 -4.90 18.77
N SER A 364 17.15 -3.83 18.12
CA SER A 364 16.18 -2.91 18.72
C SER A 364 14.90 -3.64 19.09
N PHE A 365 14.40 -4.49 18.18
CA PHE A 365 13.13 -5.18 18.34
C PHE A 365 13.21 -6.51 19.07
N LYS A 366 14.41 -7.03 19.40
CA LYS A 366 14.55 -8.28 20.16
C LYS A 366 13.81 -8.24 21.50
N GLN A 367 13.75 -7.07 22.13
CA GLN A 367 13.03 -6.86 23.38
C GLN A 367 11.51 -7.07 23.25
N LEU A 368 10.95 -6.96 22.04
CA LEU A 368 9.53 -7.22 21.79
C LEU A 368 9.22 -8.71 21.60
N TYR A 369 10.22 -9.56 21.38
CA TYR A 369 10.06 -11.00 21.12
C TYR A 369 10.55 -11.89 22.27
N ASP A 370 11.18 -11.31 23.29
CA ASP A 370 11.47 -12.02 24.54
C ASP A 370 10.17 -12.12 25.37
N PHE A 371 9.26 -13.00 24.94
CA PHE A 371 8.06 -13.44 25.67
C PHE A 371 8.30 -14.75 26.41
#